data_AF-A0A7C8DWL7-F1
#
_entry.id   AF-A0A7C8DWL7-F1
#
_cell.length_a   1.000
_cell.length_b   1.000
_cell.length_c   1.000
_cell.angle_alpha   90.00
_cell.angle_beta   90.00
_cell.angle_gamma   90.00
#
_symmetry.space_group_name_H-M   'P 1'
#
loop_
_entity.id
_entity.type
_entity.pdbx_description
1 polymer ?
#
loop_
_entity_poly.entity_id
_entity_poly.type
_entity_poly.pdbx_seq_one_letter_code
_entity_poly.pdbx_strand_id
1 'polypeptide(L)' 'LIAEQVVPLVGRVSMDSINVDVSQCPQIKVGDSVTLWGDGLAIEDVAEKSGAISYELMCGITDRVSRVIKGAIDGE' A
#
# COMPACT_ATOMS: atom_id res chain seq x y z
N LEU A 1 4.62 3.66 -1.44
CA LEU A 1 6.08 3.60 -1.16
C LEU A 1 6.66 2.43 -1.95
N ILE A 2 7.69 2.66 -2.75
CA ILE A 2 8.38 1.62 -3.53
C ILE A 2 9.88 1.86 -3.36
N ALA A 3 10.62 0.83 -2.94
CA ALA A 3 12.06 0.93 -2.68
C ALA A 3 12.43 2.20 -1.86
N GLU A 4 11.76 2.39 -0.72
CA GLU A 4 11.93 3.54 0.20
C GLU A 4 11.55 4.92 -0.37
N GLN A 5 10.95 4.98 -1.56
CA GLN A 5 10.51 6.24 -2.18
C GLN A 5 8.99 6.35 -2.26
N VAL A 6 8.46 7.48 -1.80
CA VAL A 6 7.03 7.79 -1.91
C VAL A 6 6.78 8.33 -3.32
N VAL A 7 6.09 7.53 -4.13
CA VAL A 7 5.72 7.86 -5.51
C VAL A 7 4.25 8.25 -5.59
N PRO A 8 3.89 9.21 -6.45
CA PRO A 8 2.50 9.63 -6.61
C PRO A 8 1.72 8.63 -7.46
N LEU A 9 0.43 8.48 -7.13
CA LEU A 9 -0.53 7.73 -7.93
C LEU A 9 -0.93 8.56 -9.16
N VAL A 10 -0.99 7.92 -10.32
CA VAL A 10 -1.37 8.57 -11.58
C VAL A 10 -2.55 7.84 -12.22
N GLY A 11 -3.55 8.60 -12.66
CA GLY A 11 -4.77 8.03 -13.23
C GLY A 11 -5.73 7.50 -12.17
N ARG A 12 -6.71 6.70 -12.60
CA ARG A 12 -7.72 6.10 -11.71
C ARG A 12 -7.27 4.73 -11.21
N VAL A 13 -7.57 4.45 -9.95
CA VAL A 13 -7.50 3.09 -9.38
C VAL A 13 -8.51 2.21 -10.11
N SER A 14 -8.05 1.05 -10.58
CA SER A 14 -8.89 0.00 -11.17
C SER A 14 -9.17 -1.09 -10.14
N MET A 15 -9.98 -2.09 -10.50
CA MET A 15 -10.31 -3.20 -9.60
C MET A 15 -9.07 -3.99 -9.17
N ASP A 16 -8.09 -4.17 -10.07
CA ASP A 16 -6.92 -5.04 -9.88
C ASP A 16 -5.59 -4.32 -10.10
N SER A 17 -5.59 -3.05 -10.46
CA SER A 17 -4.38 -2.33 -10.84
C SER A 17 -4.39 -0.86 -10.40
N ILE A 18 -3.22 -0.39 -9.99
CA ILE A 18 -2.92 0.99 -9.66
C ILE A 18 -1.70 1.40 -10.49
N ASN A 19 -1.76 2.61 -11.06
CA ASN A 19 -0.62 3.18 -11.77
C ASN A 19 0.05 4.25 -10.90
N VAL A 20 1.37 4.29 -10.94
CA VAL A 20 2.21 5.22 -10.17
C VAL A 20 3.25 5.83 -11.10
N ASP A 21 3.64 7.07 -10.84
CA ASP A 21 4.73 7.70 -11.57
C ASP A 21 6.08 7.33 -10.95
N VAL A 22 6.91 6.63 -11.71
CA VAL A 22 8.27 6.24 -11.32
C VAL A 22 9.34 6.97 -12.13
N SER A 23 8.97 8.01 -12.90
CA SER A 23 9.89 8.75 -13.77
C SER A 23 11.08 9.37 -13.03
N GLN A 24 10.90 9.71 -11.75
CA GLN A 24 11.95 10.27 -10.87
C GLN A 24 12.70 9.19 -10.06
N CYS A 25 12.40 7.91 -10.30
CA CYS A 25 12.84 6.80 -9.46
C CYS A 25 13.49 5.69 -10.32
N PRO A 26 14.65 5.95 -10.95
CA PRO A 26 15.25 5.05 -11.94
C PRO A 26 15.70 3.69 -11.37
N GLN A 27 15.84 3.58 -10.04
CA GLN A 27 16.22 2.35 -9.37
C GLN A 27 15.07 1.35 -9.19
N ILE A 28 13.81 1.77 -9.39
CA ILE A 28 12.63 0.91 -9.24
C ILE A 28 12.58 -0.13 -10.36
N LYS A 29 12.38 -1.39 -9.98
CA LYS A 29 12.31 -2.52 -10.90
C LYS A 29 11.05 -3.35 -10.68
N VAL A 30 10.70 -4.12 -11.72
CA VAL A 30 9.63 -5.11 -11.62
C VAL A 30 10.00 -6.14 -10.56
N GLY A 31 9.07 -6.41 -9.65
CA GLY A 31 9.26 -7.32 -8.52
C GLY A 31 9.61 -6.61 -7.20
N ASP A 32 9.88 -5.31 -7.22
CA ASP A 32 10.09 -4.54 -5.99
C ASP A 32 8.83 -4.54 -5.12
N SER A 33 9.05 -4.59 -3.81
CA SER A 33 7.96 -4.55 -2.85
C SER A 33 7.33 -3.16 -2.81
N VAL A 34 5.99 -3.14 -2.79
CA VAL A 34 5.18 -1.91 -2.74
C VAL A 34 4.40 -1.87 -1.44
N THR A 35 4.55 -0.79 -0.69
CA THR A 35 3.72 -0.50 0.50
C THR A 35 2.66 0.53 0.13
N LEU A 36 1.38 0.14 0.26
CA LEU A 36 0.23 1.04 0.08
C LEU A 36 -0.05 1.88 1.33
N TRP A 37 0.05 1.27 2.50
CA TRP A 37 0.13 1.88 3.82
C TRP A 37 0.78 0.88 4.80
N GLY A 38 1.34 1.36 5.90
CA GLY A 38 2.08 0.57 6.89
C GLY A 38 3.43 1.19 7.23
N ASP A 39 4.46 0.36 7.32
CA ASP A 39 5.80 0.81 7.67
C ASP A 39 6.35 1.82 6.64
N GLY A 40 6.81 2.97 7.12
CA GLY A 40 7.24 4.09 6.30
C GLY A 40 6.14 4.87 5.56
N LEU A 41 4.86 4.52 5.71
CA LEU A 41 3.73 5.25 5.11
C LEU A 41 2.45 5.08 5.94
N ALA A 42 2.14 6.04 6.81
CA ALA A 42 0.99 5.96 7.71
C ALA A 42 -0.34 5.87 6.94
N ILE A 43 -1.30 5.11 7.48
CA ILE A 43 -2.61 4.93 6.85
C ILE A 43 -3.43 6.23 6.89
N GLU A 44 -3.20 7.07 7.90
CA GLU A 44 -3.79 8.39 8.06
C GLU A 44 -3.45 9.31 6.88
N ASP A 45 -2.18 9.29 6.44
CA ASP A 45 -1.72 10.10 5.30
C ASP A 45 -2.39 9.67 3.99
N VAL A 46 -2.69 8.37 3.86
CA VAL A 46 -3.36 7.82 2.69
C VAL A 46 -4.85 8.16 2.72
N ALA A 47 -5.49 8.01 3.88
CA ALA A 47 -6.90 8.33 4.10
C ALA A 47 -7.20 9.80 3.79
N GLU A 48 -6.39 10.71 4.30
CA GLU A 48 -6.51 12.15 4.04
C GLU A 48 -6.45 12.45 2.53
N LYS A 49 -5.50 11.84 1.82
CA LYS A 49 -5.33 12.02 0.36
C LYS A 49 -6.46 11.39 -0.45
N SER A 50 -7.09 10.33 0.04
CA SER A 50 -8.22 9.68 -0.64
C SER A 50 -9.58 10.30 -0.28
N GLY A 51 -9.64 11.22 0.68
CA GLY A 51 -10.91 11.76 1.21
C GLY A 51 -11.71 10.74 2.02
N ALA A 52 -11.04 9.71 2.54
CA ALA A 52 -11.61 8.66 3.37
C ALA A 52 -11.09 8.80 4.81
N ILE A 53 -11.56 7.95 5.72
CA ILE A 53 -10.97 7.81 7.05
C ILE A 53 -10.17 6.51 7.17
N SER A 54 -9.17 6.48 8.06
CA SER A 54 -8.30 5.31 8.26
C SER A 54 -9.09 4.02 8.51
N TYR A 55 -10.23 4.13 9.21
CA TYR A 55 -11.10 2.99 9.51
C TYR A 55 -11.78 2.41 8.26
N GLU A 56 -12.21 3.25 7.32
CA GLU A 56 -12.79 2.79 6.05
C GLU A 56 -11.76 2.04 5.22
N LEU A 57 -10.52 2.54 5.16
CA LEU A 57 -9.42 1.86 4.48
C LEU A 57 -9.10 0.51 5.13
N MET A 58 -9.07 0.46 6.47
CA MET A 58 -8.80 -0.76 7.24
C MET A 58 -9.90 -1.81 7.05
N CYS A 59 -11.17 -1.40 7.15
CA CYS A 59 -12.31 -2.31 7.02
C CYS A 59 -12.63 -2.67 5.56
N GLY A 60 -12.20 -1.85 4.60
CA GLY A 60 -12.42 -2.08 3.16
C GLY A 60 -11.57 -3.20 2.55
N ILE A 61 -10.66 -3.82 3.33
CA ILE A 61 -9.84 -4.93 2.86
C ILE A 61 -10.70 -6.19 2.69
N THR A 62 -10.95 -6.56 1.43
CA THR A 62 -11.71 -7.76 1.05
C THR A 62 -10.91 -9.06 1.21
N ASP A 63 -11.60 -10.20 1.14
CA ASP A 63 -11.01 -11.54 1.25
C ASP A 63 -10.00 -11.89 0.15
N ARG A 64 -9.90 -11.07 -0.90
CA ARG A 64 -8.88 -11.23 -1.95
C ARG A 64 -7.46 -11.03 -1.42
N VAL A 65 -7.30 -10.26 -0.33
CA VAL A 65 -5.98 -9.95 0.24
C VAL A 65 -5.59 -11.02 1.26
N SER A 66 -4.49 -11.72 1.02
CA SER A 66 -3.93 -12.68 1.96
C SER A 66 -3.46 -11.98 3.24
N ARG A 67 -3.97 -12.44 4.39
CA ARG A 67 -3.60 -11.90 5.71
C ARG A 67 -2.57 -12.83 6.35
N VAL A 68 -1.40 -12.28 6.69
CA VAL A 68 -0.32 -13.01 7.36
C VAL A 68 -0.14 -12.42 8.76
N ILE A 69 -0.38 -13.22 9.79
CA ILE A 69 -0.19 -12.81 11.18
C ILE A 69 1.27 -13.07 11.54
N LYS A 70 2.06 -12.00 11.68
CA LYS A 70 3.42 -12.11 12.21
C LYS A 70 3.37 -12.01 13.73
N GLY A 71 3.89 -13.01 14.43
CA GLY A 71 3.95 -13.02 15.89
C GLY A 71 2.91 -13.88 16.60
N ALA A 72 2.20 -14.77 15.88
CA ALA A 72 1.67 -15.95 16.57
C ALA A 72 2.88 -16.72 17.10
N ILE A 73 3.05 -16.74 18.42
CA ILE A 73 3.83 -17.79 19.06
C ILE A 73 3.29 -19.12 18.50
N ASP A 74 4.16 -19.93 17.91
CA ASP A 74 3.88 -21.35 17.76
C ASP A 74 3.59 -21.82 19.19
N GLY A 75 2.30 -22.02 19.47
CA GLY A 75 1.85 -22.60 20.71
C GLY A 75 2.40 -24.02 20.77
N GLU A 76 3.09 -24.29 21.87
CA GLU A 76 3.30 -25.62 22.44
C GLU A 76 2.02 -26.48 22.42
#